data_AF-A0A5B2WTT5-F1
#
_entry.id   AF-A0A5B2WTT5-F1
#
_cell.length_a   1.000
_cell.length_b   1.000
_cell.length_c   1.000
_cell.angle_alpha   90.00
_cell.angle_beta   90.00
_cell.angle_gamma   90.00
#
_symmetry.space_group_name_H-M   'P 1'
#
loop_
_entity.id
_entity.type
_entity.pdbx_description
1 polymer ?
#
loop_
_entity_poly.entity_id
_entity_poly.type
_entity_poly.pdbx_seq_one_letter_code
_entity_poly.pdbx_strand_id
1 'polypeptide(L)'
;MHSGARRLPSVVLPADGESLSSWVDRAAADYGTSTGNAARWLGLDCRVGAGGSTLRPRFYGIALTPSSTAGLTAATGMPSAAFESMCLSRFTDTALDFTALDIQDERSLRPVAAREWAFVHLHPRLSALPG
;
A
#
# COMPACT_ATOMS: atom_id res chain seq x y z
N MET A 1 -25.42 2.99 1.41
CA MET A 1 -25.44 3.62 0.07
C MET A 1 -24.20 3.14 -0.67
N HIS A 2 -24.37 2.25 -1.65
CA HIS A 2 -23.26 1.81 -2.49
C HIS A 2 -23.06 2.86 -3.58
N SER A 3 -22.14 3.81 -3.35
CA SER A 3 -21.66 4.70 -4.40
C SER A 3 -20.98 3.82 -5.43
N GLY A 4 -21.67 3.49 -6.53
CA GLY A 4 -21.07 2.73 -7.63
C GLY A 4 -19.82 3.48 -8.08
N ALA A 5 -18.65 2.88 -7.86
CA ALA A 5 -17.38 3.46 -8.24
C ALA A 5 -17.42 3.73 -9.75
N ARG A 6 -17.54 5.00 -10.12
CA ARG A 6 -17.55 5.42 -11.51
C ARG A 6 -16.12 5.31 -12.03
N ARG A 7 -15.96 4.70 -13.21
CA ARG A 7 -14.67 4.70 -13.90
C ARG A 7 -14.16 6.14 -14.04
N LEU A 8 -12.89 6.35 -13.74
CA LEU A 8 -12.25 7.64 -13.89
C LEU A 8 -12.21 8.04 -15.38
N PRO A 9 -12.39 9.33 -15.71
CA PRO A 9 -12.37 9.81 -17.09
C PRO A 9 -10.98 9.70 -17.72
N SER A 10 -9.93 9.70 -16.91
CA SER A 10 -8.55 9.43 -17.30
C SER A 10 -7.94 8.47 -16.30
N VAL A 11 -7.24 7.46 -16.79
CA VAL A 11 -6.58 6.43 -15.98
C VAL A 11 -5.10 6.45 -16.34
N VAL A 12 -4.27 6.81 -15.36
CA VAL A 12 -2.82 6.70 -15.47
C VAL A 12 -2.44 5.24 -15.35
N LEU A 13 -1.87 4.65 -16.40
CA LEU A 13 -1.41 3.25 -16.35
C LEU A 13 -0.15 3.14 -15.48
N PRO A 14 -0.06 2.11 -14.60
CA PRO A 14 1.18 1.73 -13.94
C PRO A 14 2.30 1.43 -14.94
N ALA A 15 3.53 1.77 -14.57
CA ALA A 15 4.72 1.29 -15.27
C ALA A 15 5.07 -0.14 -14.81
N ASP A 16 5.82 -0.87 -15.64
CA ASP A 16 6.26 -2.22 -15.31
C ASP A 16 7.12 -2.24 -14.04
N GLY A 17 6.73 -3.07 -13.08
CA GLY A 17 7.42 -3.19 -11.79
C GLY A 17 7.24 -2.01 -10.83
N GLU A 18 6.40 -1.03 -11.17
CA GLU A 18 6.13 0.12 -10.32
C GLU A 18 5.43 -0.29 -9.02
N SER A 19 5.82 0.33 -7.90
CA SER A 19 5.14 0.10 -6.62
C SER A 19 3.81 0.83 -6.55
N LEU A 20 2.85 0.31 -5.77
CA LEU A 20 1.53 0.92 -5.61
C LEU A 20 1.63 2.37 -5.12
N SER A 21 2.56 2.65 -4.20
CA SER A 21 2.74 4.00 -3.67
C SER A 21 3.30 4.97 -4.72
N SER A 22 4.31 4.54 -5.48
CA SER A 22 4.89 5.35 -6.57
C SER A 22 3.84 5.69 -7.63
N TRP A 23 3.04 4.70 -8.02
CA TRP A 23 1.99 4.91 -9.02
C TRP A 23 0.91 5.87 -8.54
N VAL A 24 0.46 5.78 -7.29
CA VAL A 24 -0.56 6.69 -6.73
C VAL A 24 -0.01 8.11 -6.60
N ASP A 25 1.26 8.30 -6.24
CA ASP A 25 1.91 9.61 -6.22
C ASP A 25 1.99 10.22 -7.63
N ARG A 26 2.33 9.40 -8.64
CA ARG A 26 2.33 9.83 -10.04
C ARG A 26 0.94 10.16 -10.54
N ALA A 27 -0.06 9.34 -10.23
CA ALA A 27 -1.46 9.63 -10.54
C ALA A 27 -1.93 10.93 -9.87
N ALA A 28 -1.50 11.20 -8.64
CA ALA A 28 -1.81 12.46 -7.96
C ALA A 28 -1.23 13.68 -8.68
N ALA A 29 0.03 13.57 -9.14
CA ALA A 29 0.67 14.61 -9.95
C ALA A 29 -0.09 14.85 -11.26
N ASP A 30 -0.44 13.79 -12.00
CA ASP A 30 -1.19 13.87 -13.27
C ASP A 30 -2.60 14.46 -13.08
N TYR A 31 -3.26 14.14 -11.97
CA TYR A 31 -4.59 14.68 -11.65
C TYR A 31 -4.55 16.08 -11.03
N GLY A 32 -3.35 16.62 -10.72
CA GLY A 32 -3.20 17.90 -10.04
C GLY A 32 -3.81 17.92 -8.64
N THR A 33 -3.70 16.82 -7.88
CA THR A 33 -4.32 16.64 -6.57
C THR A 33 -3.34 16.08 -5.54
N SER A 34 -3.76 15.93 -4.29
CA SER A 34 -2.96 15.28 -3.25
C SER A 34 -2.97 13.76 -3.38
N THR A 35 -1.91 13.08 -2.93
CA THR A 35 -1.84 11.60 -2.87
C THR A 35 -3.06 11.00 -2.17
N GLY A 36 -3.53 11.61 -1.08
CA GLY A 36 -4.71 11.13 -0.35
C GLY A 36 -6.01 11.24 -1.16
N ASN A 37 -6.17 12.31 -1.94
CA ASN A 37 -7.32 12.46 -2.84
C ASN A 37 -7.22 11.50 -4.02
N ALA A 38 -6.04 11.35 -4.63
CA ALA A 38 -5.81 10.40 -5.71
C ALA A 38 -6.12 8.97 -5.24
N ALA A 39 -5.61 8.58 -4.07
CA ALA A 39 -5.92 7.29 -3.45
C ALA A 39 -7.43 7.06 -3.28
N ARG A 40 -8.15 8.05 -2.76
CA ARG A 40 -9.61 8.00 -2.61
C ARG A 40 -10.32 7.87 -3.96
N TRP A 41 -9.91 8.63 -4.96
CA TRP A 41 -10.51 8.61 -6.31
C TRP A 41 -10.24 7.31 -7.04
N LEU A 42 -9.07 6.71 -6.82
CA LEU A 42 -8.70 5.37 -7.28
C LEU A 42 -9.44 4.25 -6.52
N GLY A 43 -10.24 4.59 -5.51
CA GLY A 43 -11.05 3.62 -4.77
C GLY A 43 -10.28 2.84 -3.71
N LEU A 44 -9.10 3.30 -3.29
CA LEU A 44 -8.38 2.69 -2.17
C LEU A 44 -9.17 2.88 -0.87
N ASP A 45 -9.19 1.83 -0.04
CA ASP A 45 -9.73 1.89 1.31
C ASP A 45 -8.84 2.80 2.18
N CYS A 46 -9.30 4.03 2.35
CA CYS A 46 -8.58 5.08 3.06
C CYS A 46 -9.17 5.30 4.44
N ARG A 47 -8.29 5.44 5.43
CA ARG A 47 -8.63 6.00 6.73
C ARG A 47 -8.27 7.48 6.80
N VAL A 48 -8.95 8.19 7.69
CA VAL A 48 -8.56 9.54 8.08
C VAL A 48 -7.50 9.43 9.17
N GLY A 49 -6.35 10.08 8.96
CA GLY A 49 -5.25 10.15 9.91
C GLY A 49 -5.58 10.97 11.16
N ALA A 50 -4.72 10.89 12.16
CA ALA A 50 -4.83 11.70 13.37
C ALA A 50 -4.93 13.20 13.00
N GLY A 51 -5.95 13.89 13.50
CA GLY A 51 -6.21 15.30 13.18
C GLY A 51 -7.09 15.55 11.95
N GLY A 52 -7.69 14.52 11.35
CA GLY A 52 -8.78 14.72 10.37
C GLY A 52 -8.37 15.08 8.95
N SER A 53 -7.09 15.44 8.72
CA SER A 53 -6.65 16.11 7.49
C SER A 53 -6.04 15.18 6.44
N THR A 54 -5.47 14.04 6.84
CA THR A 54 -4.71 13.17 5.91
C THR A 54 -5.46 11.88 5.61
N LEU A 55 -5.81 11.65 4.34
CA LEU A 55 -6.28 10.34 3.88
C LEU A 55 -5.09 9.42 3.65
N ARG A 56 -5.10 8.24 4.31
CA ARG A 56 -4.06 7.22 4.15
C ARG A 56 -4.69 5.88 3.79
N PRO A 57 -4.27 5.23 2.69
CA PRO A 57 -4.71 3.88 2.39
C PRO A 57 -4.32 2.90 3.49
N ARG A 58 -5.18 1.94 3.78
CA ARG A 58 -4.82 0.80 4.63
C ARG A 58 -3.79 -0.07 3.93
N PHE A 59 -2.84 -0.61 4.70
CA PHE A 59 -1.79 -1.50 4.19
C PHE A 59 -1.01 -0.93 2.98
N TYR A 60 -0.90 0.41 2.88
CA TYR A 60 -0.43 1.08 1.68
C TYR A 60 0.93 0.57 1.19
N GLY A 61 0.97 0.07 -0.05
CA GLY A 61 2.16 -0.52 -0.67
C GLY A 61 2.49 -1.96 -0.22
N ILE A 62 1.85 -2.45 0.84
CA ILE A 62 2.10 -3.78 1.42
C ILE A 62 1.13 -4.80 0.82
N ALA A 63 -0.18 -4.56 0.96
CA ALA A 63 -1.23 -5.45 0.50
C ALA A 63 -2.50 -4.66 0.16
N LEU A 64 -3.42 -5.26 -0.60
CA LEU A 64 -4.72 -4.68 -0.91
C LEU A 64 -5.80 -5.29 -0.01
N THR A 65 -6.68 -4.45 0.53
CA THR A 65 -7.94 -4.92 1.11
C THR A 65 -8.90 -5.33 -0.03
N PRO A 66 -9.87 -6.23 0.21
CA PRO A 66 -10.87 -6.58 -0.80
C PRO A 66 -11.61 -5.36 -1.37
N SER A 67 -11.90 -4.38 -0.50
CA SER A 67 -12.50 -3.10 -0.87
C SER A 67 -11.60 -2.29 -1.80
N SER A 68 -10.30 -2.24 -1.53
CA SER A 68 -9.32 -1.56 -2.39
C SER A 68 -9.22 -2.22 -3.77
N THR A 69 -9.20 -3.55 -3.83
CA THR A 69 -9.17 -4.29 -5.09
C THR A 69 -10.40 -4.01 -5.94
N ALA A 70 -11.59 -4.05 -5.33
CA ALA A 70 -12.84 -3.74 -6.02
C ALA A 70 -12.88 -2.28 -6.49
N GLY A 71 -12.46 -1.35 -5.64
CA GLY A 71 -12.40 0.08 -5.95
C GLY A 71 -11.46 0.39 -7.11
N LEU A 72 -10.23 -0.13 -7.06
CA LEU A 72 -9.23 0.02 -8.12
C LEU A 72 -9.73 -0.54 -9.45
N THR A 73 -10.27 -1.75 -9.44
CA THR A 73 -10.81 -2.40 -10.65
C THR A 73 -11.94 -1.57 -11.25
N ALA A 74 -12.86 -1.07 -10.42
CA ALA A 74 -13.98 -0.26 -10.89
C ALA A 74 -13.55 1.13 -11.40
N ALA A 75 -12.62 1.79 -10.70
CA ALA A 75 -12.14 3.13 -11.04
C ALA A 75 -11.27 3.14 -12.31
N THR A 76 -10.47 2.10 -12.54
CA THR A 76 -9.49 2.05 -13.63
C THR A 76 -9.90 1.15 -14.79
N GLY A 77 -10.73 0.13 -14.53
CA GLY A 77 -11.01 -0.93 -15.48
C GLY A 77 -9.89 -1.95 -15.66
N MET A 78 -8.83 -1.90 -14.86
CA MET A 78 -7.70 -2.84 -14.92
C MET A 78 -7.96 -4.08 -14.04
N PRO A 79 -7.36 -5.24 -14.37
CA PRO A 79 -7.51 -6.45 -13.56
C PRO A 79 -6.81 -6.33 -12.20
N SER A 80 -7.34 -7.01 -11.18
CA SER A 80 -6.78 -7.01 -9.81
C SER A 80 -5.32 -7.45 -9.77
N ALA A 81 -4.95 -8.44 -10.58
CA ALA A 81 -3.61 -8.99 -10.68
C ALA A 81 -2.55 -7.92 -11.00
N ALA A 82 -2.90 -6.89 -11.77
CA ALA A 82 -1.99 -5.79 -12.06
C ALA A 82 -1.65 -5.01 -10.78
N PHE A 83 -2.64 -4.77 -9.91
CA PHE A 83 -2.42 -4.06 -8.64
C PHE A 83 -1.73 -4.92 -7.59
N GLU A 84 -2.05 -6.22 -7.55
CA GLU A 84 -1.41 -7.18 -6.64
C GLU A 84 0.10 -7.30 -6.93
N SER A 85 0.51 -7.23 -8.21
CA SER A 85 1.93 -7.23 -8.58
C SER A 85 2.72 -6.00 -8.11
N MET A 86 2.02 -4.91 -7.76
CA MET A 86 2.61 -3.66 -7.28
C MET A 86 2.77 -3.64 -5.75
N CYS A 87 2.25 -4.65 -5.05
CA CYS A 87 2.31 -4.79 -3.60
C CYS A 87 3.49 -5.65 -3.16
N LEU A 88 4.06 -5.31 -2.00
CA LEU A 88 5.15 -6.09 -1.39
C LEU A 88 4.72 -7.51 -1.00
N SER A 89 3.43 -7.75 -0.75
CA SER A 89 2.89 -9.08 -0.41
C SER A 89 3.20 -10.16 -1.46
N ARG A 90 3.55 -9.79 -2.70
CA ARG A 90 4.03 -10.75 -3.71
C ARG A 90 5.35 -11.45 -3.34
N PHE A 91 6.09 -10.87 -2.39
CA PHE A 91 7.34 -11.42 -1.87
C PHE A 91 7.15 -12.20 -0.56
N THR A 92 5.91 -12.46 -0.14
CA THR A 92 5.63 -13.34 1.01
C THR A 92 6.28 -14.70 0.79
N ASP A 93 6.85 -15.27 1.85
CA ASP A 93 7.55 -16.56 1.85
C ASP A 93 8.80 -16.63 0.98
N THR A 94 9.28 -15.50 0.46
CA THR A 94 10.54 -15.40 -0.28
C THR A 94 11.48 -14.40 0.37
N ALA A 95 11.25 -13.10 0.16
CA ALA A 95 12.08 -12.04 0.69
C ALA A 95 11.48 -11.34 1.92
N LEU A 96 10.17 -11.48 2.14
CA LEU A 96 9.45 -10.86 3.25
C LEU A 96 8.54 -11.89 3.94
N ASP A 97 8.44 -11.84 5.27
CA ASP A 97 7.48 -12.62 6.05
C ASP A 97 6.25 -11.77 6.43
N PHE A 98 5.20 -11.93 5.64
CA PHE A 98 3.87 -11.37 5.90
C PHE A 98 2.87 -12.39 6.45
N THR A 99 3.32 -13.56 6.94
CA THR A 99 2.43 -14.67 7.37
C THR A 99 1.48 -14.27 8.50
N ALA A 100 1.91 -13.36 9.37
CA ALA A 100 1.10 -12.85 10.48
C ALA A 100 0.20 -11.65 10.10
N LEU A 101 0.20 -11.24 8.83
CA LEU A 101 -0.60 -10.12 8.35
C LEU A 101 -2.06 -10.54 8.15
N ASP A 102 -2.96 -9.94 8.92
CA ASP A 102 -4.40 -10.00 8.69
C ASP A 102 -4.85 -8.72 7.98
N ILE A 103 -5.24 -8.83 6.70
CA ILE A 103 -5.72 -7.71 5.88
C ILE A 103 -7.08 -7.16 6.34
N GLN A 104 -7.74 -7.81 7.29
CA GLN A 104 -8.96 -7.33 7.96
C GLN A 104 -8.66 -6.64 9.30
N ASP A 105 -7.53 -6.95 9.95
CA ASP A 105 -7.09 -6.30 11.19
C ASP A 105 -5.78 -5.55 11.01
N GLU A 106 -5.87 -4.23 10.87
CA GLU A 106 -4.71 -3.36 10.72
C GLU A 106 -3.72 -3.43 11.90
N ARG A 107 -4.14 -3.89 13.08
CA ARG A 107 -3.21 -4.07 14.21
C ARG A 107 -2.14 -5.13 13.93
N SER A 108 -2.43 -6.08 13.04
CA SER A 108 -1.49 -7.11 12.58
C SER A 108 -0.29 -6.53 11.82
N LEU A 109 -0.37 -5.30 11.30
CA LEU A 109 0.76 -4.63 10.64
C LEU A 109 1.91 -4.33 11.59
N ARG A 110 1.63 -4.02 12.85
CA ARG A 110 2.68 -3.60 13.82
C ARG A 110 3.74 -4.69 14.04
N PRO A 111 3.38 -5.93 14.41
CA PRO A 111 4.38 -6.99 14.60
C PRO A 111 5.11 -7.34 13.31
N VAL A 112 4.41 -7.34 12.17
CA VAL A 112 5.00 -7.57 10.84
C VAL A 112 6.03 -6.48 10.49
N ALA A 113 5.66 -5.21 10.61
CA ALA A 113 6.58 -4.10 10.34
C ALA A 113 7.77 -4.11 11.29
N ALA A 114 7.57 -4.48 12.56
CA ALA A 114 8.69 -4.66 13.48
C ALA A 114 9.62 -5.77 12.99
N ARG A 115 9.11 -6.96 12.64
CA ARG A 115 9.95 -8.09 12.21
C ARG A 115 10.76 -7.81 10.93
N GLU A 116 10.09 -7.32 9.90
CA GLU A 116 10.70 -7.14 8.57
C GLU A 116 11.67 -5.95 8.52
N TRP A 117 11.50 -4.98 9.41
CA TRP A 117 12.31 -3.74 9.42
C TRP A 117 13.23 -3.63 10.66
N ALA A 118 13.10 -4.52 11.67
CA ALA A 118 13.95 -4.52 12.87
C ALA A 118 15.42 -4.78 12.57
N PHE A 119 15.78 -5.31 11.40
CA PHE A 119 17.18 -5.48 11.02
C PHE A 119 17.90 -4.18 10.66
N VAL A 120 17.21 -3.04 10.54
CA VAL A 120 17.87 -1.75 10.22
C VAL A 120 18.53 -1.09 11.44
N HIS A 121 18.25 -1.53 12.68
CA HIS A 121 18.77 -0.88 13.90
C HIS A 121 19.64 -1.75 14.82
N LEU A 122 19.90 -3.01 14.48
CA LEU A 122 20.86 -3.84 15.22
C LEU A 122 22.20 -3.90 14.47
N HIS A 123 22.96 -2.80 14.50
CA HIS A 123 24.41 -2.95 14.49
C HIS A 123 24.80 -3.49 15.87
N PRO A 124 25.28 -4.75 16.00
CA PRO A 124 26.08 -5.09 17.14
C PRO A 124 27.33 -4.22 17.04
N ARG A 125 27.54 -3.32 18.00
CA ARG A 125 28.90 -2.82 18.26
C ARG A 125 29.72 -4.05 18.64
N LEU A 126 30.35 -4.65 17.64
CA LEU A 126 31.56 -5.45 17.83
C LEU A 126 32.61 -4.51 18.39
N SER A 127 32.76 -4.51 19.71
CA SER A 127 33.93 -3.98 20.38
C SER A 127 34.23 -4.86 21.60
N ALA A 128 35.10 -5.82 21.31
CA ALA A 128 36.22 -6.27 22.12
C ALA A 128 35.95 -7.00 23.44
N LEU A 129 36.12 -8.32 23.41
CA LEU A 129 37.07 -9.04 24.27
C LEU A 129 37.85 -10.01 23.35
N PRO A 130 39.16 -10.29 23.54
CA PRO A 130 39.79 -10.53 24.84
C PRO A 130 41.20 -9.89 25.03
N GLY A 131 41.66 -9.88 26.28
CA GLY A 131 42.99 -9.48 26.72
C GLY A 131 43.03 -9.31 28.23
#